data_AF-A0A964ZZR0-F1
#
_entry.id   AF-A0A964ZZR0-F1
#
_cell.length_a   1.000
_cell.length_b   1.000
_cell.length_c   1.000
_cell.angle_alpha   90.00
_cell.angle_beta   90.00
_cell.angle_gamma   90.00
#
_symmetry.space_group_name_H-M   'P 1'
#
loop_
_entity.id
_entity.type
_entity.pdbx_description
1 polymer ?
#
loop_
_entity_poly.entity_id
_entity_poly.type
_entity_poly.pdbx_seq_one_letter_code
_entity_poly.pdbx_strand_id
1 'polypeptide(L)'
;ISARPRNQEVGGTLDVLLQTFTIMGSRIGQYELAAADFVIRPAIGQIRGTDFSARNIAILEGEKAALAVVPELRKRLKLNPLGQ
;
A
#
# COMPACT_ATOMS: atom_id res chain seq x y z
N ILE A 1 -0.40 -0.82 -6.26
CA ILE A 1 0.98 -1.23 -6.63
C ILE A 1 1.73 -1.45 -5.31
N SER A 2 1.79 -2.68 -4.82
CA SER A 2 2.31 -2.99 -3.47
C SER A 2 2.74 -4.45 -3.30
N ALA A 3 2.70 -5.24 -4.37
CA ALA A 3 3.17 -6.62 -4.34
C ALA A 3 4.68 -6.61 -4.11
N ARG A 4 5.13 -7.32 -3.08
CA ARG A 4 6.57 -7.50 -2.84
C ARG A 4 7.11 -8.50 -3.85
N PRO A 5 8.30 -8.26 -4.43
CA PRO A 5 8.98 -9.27 -5.21
C PRO A 5 9.16 -10.50 -4.31
N ARG A 6 8.59 -11.64 -4.70
CA ARG A 6 8.88 -12.94 -4.09
C ARG A 6 9.75 -13.72 -5.07
N ASN A 7 10.54 -14.66 -4.57
CA ASN A 7 11.17 -15.69 -5.40
C ASN A 7 10.06 -16.59 -5.96
N GLN A 8 9.39 -16.09 -6.99
CA GLN A 8 8.46 -16.87 -7.79
C GLN A 8 9.31 -17.67 -8.76
N GLU A 9 9.12 -18.99 -8.81
CA GLU A 9 9.76 -19.82 -9.81
C GLU A 9 9.37 -19.28 -11.20
N VAL A 10 10.37 -18.95 -11.99
CA VAL A 10 10.19 -18.38 -13.32
C VAL A 10 10.02 -19.55 -14.28
N GLY A 11 8.77 -19.96 -14.50
CA GLY A 11 8.43 -21.11 -15.34
C GLY A 11 8.46 -20.82 -16.85
N GLY A 12 8.42 -19.53 -17.24
CA GLY A 12 8.52 -19.10 -18.64
C GLY A 12 8.60 -17.58 -18.82
N THR A 13 8.63 -17.12 -20.08
CA THR A 13 8.80 -15.70 -20.45
C THR A 13 7.71 -14.78 -19.85
N LEU A 14 6.47 -15.27 -19.72
CA LEU A 14 5.39 -14.50 -19.10
C LEU A 14 5.67 -14.22 -17.61
N ASP A 15 6.25 -15.18 -16.89
CA ASP A 15 6.60 -15.01 -15.48
C ASP A 15 7.72 -13.98 -15.31
N VAL A 16 8.71 -13.97 -16.22
CA VAL A 16 9.76 -12.94 -16.25
C VAL A 16 9.15 -11.55 -16.41
N LEU A 17 8.18 -11.38 -17.32
CA LEU A 17 7.51 -10.10 -17.53
C LEU A 17 6.75 -9.65 -16.28
N LEU A 18 5.96 -10.54 -15.67
CA LEU A 18 5.20 -10.25 -14.45
C LEU A 18 6.12 -9.92 -13.26
N GLN A 19 7.24 -10.63 -13.13
CA GLN A 19 8.26 -10.34 -12.13
C GLN A 19 8.90 -8.96 -12.38
N THR A 20 9.18 -8.63 -13.63
CA THR A 20 9.71 -7.32 -14.03
C THR A 20 8.76 -6.20 -13.63
N PHE A 21 7.45 -6.34 -13.90
CA PHE A 21 6.44 -5.39 -13.44
C PHE A 21 6.39 -5.27 -11.91
N THR A 22 6.52 -6.38 -11.20
CA THR A 22 6.54 -6.39 -9.73
C THR A 22 7.76 -5.65 -9.17
N ILE A 23 8.95 -5.89 -9.75
CA ILE A 23 10.20 -5.24 -9.36
C ILE A 23 10.13 -3.74 -9.65
N MET A 24 9.78 -3.35 -10.88
CA MET A 24 9.71 -1.94 -11.27
C MET A 24 8.65 -1.20 -10.46
N GLY A 25 7.45 -1.79 -10.30
CA GLY A 25 6.40 -1.20 -9.48
C GLY A 25 6.82 -1.02 -8.01
N SER A 26 7.56 -1.97 -7.46
CA SER A 26 8.13 -1.83 -6.11
C SER A 26 9.19 -0.74 -6.04
N ARG A 27 10.02 -0.56 -7.07
CA ARG A 27 11.03 0.51 -7.11
C ARG A 27 10.40 1.89 -7.21
N ILE A 28 9.40 2.07 -8.08
CA ILE A 28 8.63 3.32 -8.19
C ILE A 28 8.00 3.66 -6.84
N GLY A 29 7.32 2.71 -6.21
CA GLY A 29 6.74 2.92 -4.89
C GLY A 29 7.76 3.30 -3.83
N GLN A 30 9.00 2.78 -3.87
CA GLN A 30 10.06 3.20 -2.95
C GLN A 30 10.45 4.67 -3.15
N TYR A 31 10.54 5.15 -4.40
CA TYR A 31 10.83 6.54 -4.69
C TYR A 31 9.67 7.47 -4.30
N GLU A 32 8.43 7.09 -4.57
CA GLU A 32 7.25 7.85 -4.15
C GLU A 32 7.16 7.95 -2.61
N LEU A 33 7.43 6.85 -1.91
CA LEU A 33 7.44 6.81 -0.46
C LEU A 33 8.56 7.64 0.16
N ALA A 34 9.71 7.80 -0.52
CA ALA A 34 10.81 8.63 -0.04
C ALA A 34 10.47 10.12 -0.05
N ALA A 35 9.60 10.55 -0.96
CA ALA A 35 9.13 11.93 -1.07
C ALA A 35 7.83 12.21 -0.29
N ALA A 36 7.25 11.21 0.39
CA ALA A 36 5.96 11.35 1.04
C ALA A 36 6.06 12.03 2.42
N ASP A 37 5.28 13.09 2.62
CA ASP A 37 5.16 13.78 3.92
C ASP A 37 4.49 12.90 4.99
N PHE A 38 3.62 11.99 4.54
CA PHE A 38 2.82 11.13 5.40
C PHE A 38 2.52 9.80 4.70
N VAL A 39 2.70 8.69 5.41
CA VAL A 39 2.49 7.34 4.86
C VAL A 39 1.63 6.51 5.79
N ILE A 40 0.53 5.97 5.28
CA ILE A 40 -0.35 5.01 5.98
C ILE A 40 -0.06 3.61 5.45
N ARG A 41 0.20 2.66 6.36
CA ARG A 41 0.55 1.27 6.01
C ARG A 41 -0.46 0.28 6.60
N PRO A 42 -1.56 -0.04 5.89
CA PRO A 42 -2.53 -1.02 6.34
C PRO A 42 -1.96 -2.45 6.33
N ALA A 43 -2.48 -3.33 7.19
CA ALA A 43 -1.98 -4.69 7.39
C ALA A 43 -2.46 -5.68 6.31
N ILE A 44 -2.29 -5.35 5.03
CA ILE A 44 -2.77 -6.12 3.88
C ILE A 44 -1.71 -7.03 3.25
N GLY A 45 -0.56 -7.23 3.90
CA GLY A 45 0.59 -7.94 3.32
C GLY A 45 0.34 -9.40 2.91
N GLN A 46 -0.72 -10.01 3.45
CA GLN A 46 -1.13 -11.39 3.12
C GLN A 46 -2.16 -11.45 1.98
N ILE A 47 -2.76 -10.31 1.59
CA ILE A 47 -3.77 -10.25 0.53
C ILE A 47 -3.06 -10.20 -0.81
N ARG A 48 -3.37 -11.17 -1.69
CA ARG A 48 -2.82 -11.21 -3.04
C ARG A 48 -3.57 -10.22 -3.92
N GLY A 49 -2.87 -9.55 -4.83
CA GLY A 49 -3.50 -8.62 -5.79
C GLY A 49 -4.52 -9.28 -6.72
N THR A 50 -4.49 -10.61 -6.85
CA THR A 50 -5.44 -11.41 -7.64
C THR A 50 -6.61 -11.96 -6.81
N ASP A 51 -6.61 -11.77 -5.48
CA ASP A 51 -7.67 -12.26 -4.59
C ASP A 51 -8.72 -11.17 -4.38
N PHE A 52 -9.70 -11.13 -5.29
CA PHE A 52 -10.80 -10.18 -5.23
C PHE A 52 -11.80 -10.51 -4.11
N SER A 53 -11.80 -11.74 -3.58
CA SER A 53 -12.68 -12.13 -2.48
C SER A 53 -12.28 -11.47 -1.16
N ALA A 54 -10.97 -11.25 -0.97
CA ALA A 54 -10.42 -10.56 0.21
C ALA A 54 -10.56 -9.03 0.17
N ARG A 55 -11.25 -8.46 -0.83
CA ARG A 55 -11.41 -7.00 -0.99
C ARG A 55 -12.02 -6.34 0.25
N ASN A 56 -13.03 -6.95 0.87
CA ASN A 56 -13.67 -6.38 2.06
C ASN A 56 -12.67 -6.27 3.22
N ILE A 57 -11.83 -7.28 3.41
CA ILE A 57 -10.79 -7.29 4.45
C ILE A 57 -9.76 -6.17 4.18
N ALA A 58 -9.35 -5.99 2.93
CA ALA A 58 -8.44 -4.91 2.56
C ALA A 58 -9.01 -3.51 2.85
N ILE A 59 -10.32 -3.32 2.63
CA ILE A 59 -11.01 -2.06 2.95
C ILE A 59 -11.00 -1.81 4.46
N LEU A 60 -11.38 -2.81 5.25
CA LEU A 60 -11.41 -2.70 6.71
C LEU A 60 -10.04 -2.41 7.32
N GLU A 61 -8.99 -3.09 6.85
CA GLU A 61 -7.61 -2.81 7.30
C GLU A 61 -7.14 -1.41 6.87
N GLY A 62 -7.61 -0.93 5.71
CA GLY A 62 -7.40 0.45 5.25
C GLY A 62 -8.06 1.48 6.17
N GLU A 63 -9.33 1.29 6.49
CA GLU A 63 -10.10 2.16 7.39
C GLU A 63 -9.47 2.20 8.78
N LYS A 64 -9.15 1.02 9.35
CA LYS A 64 -8.49 0.90 10.65
C LYS A 64 -7.16 1.64 10.70
N ALA A 65 -6.32 1.45 9.68
CA ALA A 65 -5.02 2.12 9.61
C ALA A 65 -5.18 3.64 9.46
N ALA A 66 -6.16 4.11 8.69
CA ALA A 66 -6.45 5.53 8.53
C ALA A 66 -6.98 6.15 9.83
N LEU A 67 -7.99 5.55 10.46
CA LEU A 67 -8.59 6.07 11.70
C LEU A 67 -7.56 6.21 12.82
N ALA A 68 -6.60 5.29 12.92
CA ALA A 68 -5.52 5.35 13.90
C ALA A 68 -4.63 6.60 13.75
N VAL A 69 -4.48 7.13 12.53
CA VAL A 69 -3.58 8.23 12.23
C VAL A 69 -4.26 9.57 11.96
N VAL A 70 -5.57 9.58 11.70
CA VAL A 70 -6.36 10.81 11.44
C VAL A 70 -6.10 11.91 12.49
N PRO A 71 -6.01 11.62 13.80
CA PRO A 71 -5.72 12.66 14.80
C PRO A 71 -4.35 13.33 14.59
N GLU A 72 -3.33 12.55 14.25
CA GLU A 72 -1.99 13.07 13.97
C GLU A 72 -1.97 13.87 12.66
N LEU A 73 -2.63 13.35 11.62
CA LEU A 73 -2.74 14.02 10.33
C LEU A 73 -3.41 15.40 10.47
N ARG A 74 -4.51 15.49 11.23
CA ARG A 74 -5.19 16.76 11.52
C ARG A 74 -4.27 17.79 12.19
N LYS A 75 -3.45 17.34 13.15
CA LYS A 75 -2.45 18.20 13.81
C LYS A 75 -1.40 18.71 12.82
N ARG A 76 -0.84 17.85 11.97
CA ARG A 76 0.17 18.22 10.96
C ARG A 76 -0.38 19.22 9.94
N LEU A 77 -1.63 19.03 9.52
CA LEU A 77 -2.30 19.92 8.56
C LEU A 77 -2.83 21.22 9.21
N LYS A 78 -2.65 21.41 10.53
CA LYS A 78 -3.24 22.52 11.30
C LYS A 78 -4.75 22.66 11.04
N LEU A 79 -5.41 21.54 10.74
CA LEU A 79 -6.86 21.51 10.56
C LEU A 79 -7.46 21.64 11.95
N ASN A 80 -7.87 22.87 12.28
CA ASN A 80 -8.66 23.13 13.48
C ASN A 80 -9.92 22.25 13.36
N PRO A 81 -10.22 21.37 14.33
CA PRO A 81 -11.51 20.70 14.33
C PRO A 81 -12.56 21.80 14.49
N LEU A 82 -13.23 22.14 13.37
CA LEU A 82 -14.40 23.01 13.25
C LEU A 82 -14.56 24.03 14.39
N GLY A 83 -14.14 25.27 14.13
CA GLY A 83 -14.43 26.49 14.89
C GLY A 83 -15.03 26.31 16.30
N GLN A 84 -14.17 26.45 17.31
CA GLN A 84 -14.54 27.17 18.52
C GLN A 84 -14.02 28.59 18.40
#